data_AF-A0A3D0G4J3-F1
#
_entry.id   AF-A0A3D0G4J3-F1
#
_cell.length_a   1.000
_cell.length_b   1.000
_cell.length_c   1.000
_cell.angle_alpha   90.00
_cell.angle_beta   90.00
_cell.angle_gamma   90.00
#
_symmetry.space_group_name_H-M   'P 1'
#
loop_
_entity.id
_entity.type
_entity.pdbx_description
1 polymer ?
#
loop_
_entity_poly.entity_id
_entity_poly.type
_entity_poly.pdbx_seq_one_letter_code
_entity_poly.pdbx_strand_id
1 'polypeptide(L)'
;MQDKTIDNALLALWKQNGPEIECVERIMKARGIPIPTRRYSQMLTRGKCKRIALSVLENGPCGSRDVADAILEVLPDIGRKSAWQRAYMALTRLVSTGKIVGEKDSTGRWVWWLAP
;
A
#
# COMPACT_ATOMS: atom_id res chain seq x y z
N MET A 1 29.59 -11.48 4.87
CA MET A 1 28.45 -11.37 3.91
C MET A 1 27.27 -12.26 4.32
N GLN A 2 27.52 -13.50 4.77
CA GLN A 2 26.49 -14.45 5.23
C GLN A 2 25.64 -13.95 6.41
N ASP A 3 26.21 -13.25 7.39
CA ASP A 3 25.43 -12.75 8.55
C ASP A 3 24.28 -11.83 8.15
N LYS A 4 24.51 -10.92 7.20
CA LYS A 4 23.46 -10.05 6.67
C LYS A 4 22.35 -10.83 5.98
N THR A 5 22.68 -11.96 5.34
CA THR A 5 21.68 -12.81 4.68
C THR A 5 20.79 -13.53 5.71
N ILE A 6 21.38 -14.03 6.80
CA ILE A 6 20.64 -14.69 7.89
C ILE A 6 19.75 -13.69 8.62
N ASP A 7 20.27 -12.50 8.94
CA ASP A 7 19.50 -11.48 9.65
C ASP A 7 18.30 -10.99 8.80
N ASN A 8 18.51 -10.83 7.49
CA ASN A 8 17.42 -10.50 6.54
C ASN A 8 16.38 -11.62 6.44
N ALA A 9 16.79 -12.89 6.47
CA ALA A 9 15.88 -14.02 6.48
C ALA A 9 15.03 -14.07 7.75
N LEU A 10 15.65 -13.83 8.92
CA LEU A 10 14.94 -13.75 10.20
C LEU A 10 13.94 -12.60 10.23
N LEU A 11 14.31 -11.43 9.71
CA LEU A 11 13.39 -10.30 9.56
C LEU A 11 12.23 -10.61 8.59
N ALA A 12 12.48 -11.37 7.53
CA ALA A 12 11.44 -11.79 6.59
C ALA A 12 10.46 -12.79 7.25
N LEU A 13 10.97 -13.79 7.97
CA LEU A 13 10.17 -14.74 8.74
C LEU A 13 9.35 -14.03 9.83
N TRP A 14 9.97 -13.07 10.54
CA TRP A 14 9.28 -12.27 11.55
C TRP A 14 8.12 -11.45 10.97
N LYS A 15 8.26 -10.97 9.72
CA LYS A 15 7.18 -10.26 9.01
C LYS A 15 6.04 -11.16 8.57
N GLN A 16 6.30 -12.45 8.30
CA GLN A 16 5.27 -13.40 7.87
C GLN A 16 4.31 -13.79 8.99
N ASN A 17 4.71 -13.62 10.26
CA ASN A 17 3.90 -13.95 11.43
C ASN A 17 3.36 -15.39 11.41
N GLY A 18 4.24 -16.34 11.06
CA GLY A 18 3.92 -17.76 11.07
C GLY A 18 3.87 -18.36 12.49
N PRO A 19 3.51 -19.66 12.59
CA PRO A 19 3.46 -20.37 13.87
C PRO A 19 4.82 -20.42 14.58
N GLU A 20 5.94 -20.31 13.86
CA GLU A 20 7.28 -20.32 14.46
C GLU A 20 7.76 -18.94 14.98
N ILE A 21 6.88 -17.93 15.07
CA ILE A 21 7.28 -16.55 15.37
C ILE A 21 8.07 -16.40 16.68
N GLU A 22 7.71 -17.16 17.72
CA GLU A 22 8.40 -17.15 19.00
C GLU A 22 9.86 -17.65 18.87
N CYS A 23 10.07 -18.69 18.05
CA CYS A 23 11.41 -19.21 17.77
C CYS A 23 12.24 -18.17 17.02
N VAL A 24 11.64 -17.51 16.01
CA VAL A 24 12.29 -16.44 15.24
C VAL A 24 12.71 -15.28 16.14
N GLU A 25 11.83 -14.83 17.05
CA GLU A 25 12.14 -13.73 17.99
C GLU A 25 13.26 -14.10 18.97
N ARG A 26 13.29 -15.35 19.45
CA ARG A 26 14.39 -15.85 20.30
C ARG A 26 15.72 -15.85 19.56
N ILE A 27 15.75 -16.29 18.29
CA ILE A 27 16.95 -16.28 17.47
C ILE A 27 17.40 -14.85 17.17
N MET A 28 16.48 -13.94 16.84
CA MET A 28 16.78 -12.52 16.65
C MET A 28 17.40 -11.90 17.90
N LYS A 29 16.83 -12.16 19.08
CA LYS A 29 17.36 -11.67 20.35
C LYS A 29 18.76 -12.21 20.65
N ALA A 30 18.98 -13.51 20.43
CA ALA A 30 20.31 -14.12 20.61
C ALA A 30 21.37 -13.54 19.66
N ARG A 31 20.96 -13.13 18.45
CA ARG A 31 21.82 -12.48 17.46
C ARG A 31 21.93 -10.96 17.62
N GLY A 32 21.25 -10.36 18.60
CA GLY A 32 21.24 -8.90 18.81
C GLY A 32 20.49 -8.11 17.72
N ILE A 33 19.61 -8.76 16.96
CA ILE A 33 18.81 -8.10 15.92
C ILE A 33 17.62 -7.40 16.60
N PRO A 34 17.46 -6.07 16.44
CA PRO A 34 16.35 -5.36 17.06
C PRO A 34 15.02 -5.79 16.43
N ILE A 35 14.07 -6.17 17.28
CA ILE A 35 12.71 -6.53 16.87
C ILE A 35 11.97 -5.26 16.46
N PRO A 36 11.41 -5.17 15.24
CA PRO A 36 10.64 -3.99 14.82
C PRO A 36 9.38 -3.78 15.69
N THR A 37 9.06 -2.52 15.98
CA THR A 37 7.92 -2.17 16.85
C THR A 37 6.55 -2.32 16.20
N ARG A 38 6.49 -2.43 14.87
CA ARG A 38 5.23 -2.52 14.13
C ARG A 38 5.32 -3.62 13.08
N ARG A 39 4.28 -4.45 13.06
CA ARG A 39 4.02 -5.41 12.00
C ARG A 39 2.84 -4.90 11.18
N TYR A 40 3.05 -4.70 9.88
CA TYR A 40 1.95 -4.35 8.97
C TYR A 40 1.22 -5.64 8.60
N SER A 41 -0.01 -5.80 9.11
CA SER A 41 -0.85 -6.97 8.88
C SER A 41 -1.14 -7.20 7.39
N GLN A 42 -1.22 -6.10 6.63
CA GLN A 42 -1.42 -6.12 5.19
C GLN A 42 -0.27 -5.45 4.45
N MET A 43 0.66 -6.27 3.96
CA MET A 43 1.67 -5.79 3.02
C MET A 43 0.98 -5.33 1.72
N LEU A 44 1.27 -4.09 1.31
CA LEU A 44 0.89 -3.62 -0.02
C LEU A 44 1.58 -4.46 -1.07
N THR A 45 0.82 -5.22 -1.85
CA THR A 45 1.35 -5.84 -3.06
C THR A 45 1.54 -4.79 -4.15
N ARG A 46 2.53 -5.01 -5.02
CA ARG A 46 2.78 -4.11 -6.16
C ARG A 46 1.50 -3.95 -6.96
N GLY A 47 1.09 -2.70 -7.20
CA GLY A 47 -0.12 -2.39 -7.96
C GLY A 47 -1.44 -2.54 -7.20
N LYS A 48 -1.47 -2.89 -5.90
CA LYS A 48 -2.72 -2.98 -5.12
C LYS A 48 -3.51 -1.66 -5.17
N CYS A 49 -2.87 -0.52 -4.90
CA CYS A 49 -3.54 0.79 -4.99
C CYS A 49 -4.04 1.14 -6.39
N LYS A 50 -3.34 0.71 -7.46
CA LYS A 50 -3.80 0.91 -8.84
C LYS A 50 -5.07 0.11 -9.12
N ARG A 51 -5.12 -1.14 -8.65
CA ARG A 51 -6.32 -1.99 -8.78
C ARG A 51 -7.51 -1.43 -8.01
N ILE A 52 -7.28 -0.94 -6.79
CA ILE A 52 -8.32 -0.26 -6.01
C ILE A 52 -8.83 0.97 -6.78
N ALA A 53 -7.93 1.83 -7.28
CA ALA A 53 -8.32 3.01 -8.05
C ALA A 53 -9.14 2.66 -9.30
N LEU A 54 -8.73 1.64 -10.07
CA LEU A 54 -9.48 1.17 -11.24
C LEU A 54 -10.86 0.63 -10.85
N SER A 55 -10.95 -0.16 -9.78
CA SER A 55 -12.23 -0.68 -9.28
C SER A 55 -13.18 0.43 -8.82
N VAL A 56 -12.66 1.52 -8.25
CA VAL A 56 -13.50 2.69 -7.94
C VAL A 56 -14.01 3.33 -9.23
N LEU A 57 -13.15 3.51 -10.23
CA LEU A 57 -13.48 4.16 -11.51
C LEU A 57 -14.41 3.32 -12.41
N GLU A 58 -14.43 2.00 -12.24
CA GLU A 58 -15.40 1.10 -12.89
C GLU A 58 -16.85 1.44 -12.47
N ASN A 59 -17.06 2.01 -11.29
CA ASN A 59 -18.37 2.45 -10.82
C ASN A 59 -18.76 3.86 -11.30
N GLY A 60 -17.87 4.55 -12.02
CA GLY A 60 -18.09 5.87 -12.57
C GLY A 60 -17.00 6.88 -12.24
N PRO A 61 -17.13 8.13 -12.75
CA PRO A 61 -16.16 9.18 -12.47
C PRO A 61 -16.05 9.48 -10.98
N CYS A 62 -14.83 9.58 -10.46
CA CYS A 62 -14.59 9.79 -9.03
C CYS A 62 -13.42 10.74 -8.76
N GLY A 63 -13.38 11.32 -7.57
CA GLY A 63 -12.28 12.17 -7.13
C GLY A 63 -11.16 11.38 -6.46
N SER A 64 -10.03 12.05 -6.22
CA SER A 64 -8.90 11.48 -5.47
C SER A 64 -9.28 11.10 -4.03
N ARG A 65 -10.33 11.73 -3.48
CA ARG A 65 -10.85 11.45 -2.15
C ARG A 65 -11.48 10.07 -2.08
N ASP A 66 -12.33 9.74 -3.04
CA ASP A 66 -13.06 8.48 -3.08
C ASP A 66 -12.09 7.29 -3.21
N VAL A 67 -11.04 7.45 -4.02
CA VAL A 67 -9.96 6.45 -4.10
C VAL A 67 -9.19 6.33 -2.78
N ALA A 68 -8.95 7.43 -2.07
CA ALA A 68 -8.29 7.39 -0.77
C ALA A 68 -9.16 6.73 0.31
N ASP A 69 -10.47 6.95 0.27
CA ASP A 69 -11.47 6.29 1.11
C ASP A 69 -11.45 4.77 0.86
N ALA A 70 -11.55 4.34 -0.39
CA ALA A 70 -11.45 2.91 -0.74
C ALA A 70 -10.11 2.28 -0.34
N ILE A 71 -9.00 3.03 -0.39
CA ILE A 71 -7.71 2.53 0.09
C ILE A 71 -7.71 2.35 1.61
N LEU A 72 -8.37 3.23 2.38
CA LEU A 72 -8.47 3.09 3.84
C LEU A 72 -9.35 1.92 4.25
N GLU A 73 -10.43 1.67 3.54
CA GLU A 73 -11.29 0.50 3.80
C GLU A 73 -10.51 -0.80 3.65
N VAL A 74 -9.64 -0.88 2.64
CA VAL A 74 -8.81 -2.07 2.40
C VAL A 74 -7.60 -2.11 3.33
N LEU A 75 -7.08 -0.97 3.77
CA LEU A 75 -5.87 -0.84 4.58
C LEU A 75 -6.12 0.07 5.80
N PRO A 76 -6.92 -0.37 6.78
CA PRO A 76 -7.30 0.48 7.91
C PRO A 76 -6.12 0.88 8.80
N ASP A 77 -5.03 0.12 8.76
CA ASP A 77 -3.80 0.36 9.53
C ASP A 77 -2.99 1.58 9.07
N ILE A 78 -3.34 2.21 7.95
CA ILE A 78 -2.62 3.39 7.45
C ILE A 78 -3.36 4.68 7.79
N GLY A 79 -2.61 5.74 8.10
CA GLY A 79 -3.21 7.05 8.32
C GLY A 79 -3.80 7.66 7.04
N ARG A 80 -4.82 8.53 7.22
CA ARG A 80 -5.50 9.27 6.13
C ARG A 80 -4.55 9.94 5.14
N LYS A 81 -3.51 10.60 5.65
CA LYS A 81 -2.48 11.26 4.83
C LYS A 81 -1.76 10.27 3.91
N SER A 82 -1.45 9.07 4.41
CA SER A 82 -0.79 8.01 3.63
C SER A 82 -1.71 7.47 2.53
N ALA A 83 -2.99 7.26 2.86
CA ALA A 83 -3.99 6.84 1.87
C ALA A 83 -4.14 7.86 0.74
N TRP A 84 -4.22 9.15 1.06
CA TRP A 84 -4.31 10.24 0.08
C TRP A 84 -3.11 10.26 -0.87
N GLN A 85 -1.89 10.20 -0.32
CA GLN A 85 -0.66 10.19 -1.13
C GLN A 85 -0.62 8.96 -2.06
N ARG A 86 -1.04 7.80 -1.56
CA ARG A 86 -1.11 6.57 -2.37
C ARG A 86 -2.16 6.65 -3.47
N ALA A 87 -3.33 7.23 -3.18
CA ALA A 87 -4.37 7.49 -4.18
C ALA A 87 -3.85 8.41 -5.29
N TYR A 88 -3.27 9.54 -4.93
CA TYR A 88 -2.67 10.49 -5.88
C TYR A 88 -1.60 9.82 -6.75
N MET A 89 -0.63 9.12 -6.15
CA MET A 89 0.40 8.41 -6.91
C MET A 89 -0.17 7.30 -7.81
N ALA A 90 -1.23 6.60 -7.39
CA ALA A 90 -1.88 5.59 -8.21
C ALA A 90 -2.53 6.22 -9.43
N LEU A 91 -3.30 7.28 -9.24
CA LEU A 91 -4.00 8.03 -10.30
C LEU A 91 -3.02 8.63 -11.30
N THR A 92 -2.00 9.37 -10.85
CA THR A 92 -0.98 9.95 -11.75
C THR A 92 -0.29 8.88 -12.60
N ARG A 93 -0.01 7.70 -12.03
CA ARG A 93 0.59 6.59 -12.76
C ARG A 93 -0.39 5.84 -13.68
N LEU A 94 -1.69 6.00 -13.50
CA LEU A 94 -2.70 5.46 -14.40
C LEU A 94 -2.89 6.41 -15.59
N VAL A 95 -2.92 7.72 -15.32
CA VAL A 95 -2.90 8.79 -16.33
C VAL A 95 -1.66 8.65 -17.22
N SER A 96 -0.47 8.49 -16.63
CA SER A 96 0.76 8.34 -17.40
C SER A 96 0.79 7.09 -18.29
N THR A 97 -0.07 6.10 -18.02
CA THR A 97 -0.23 4.88 -18.83
C THR A 97 -1.42 4.94 -19.77
N GLY A 98 -2.12 6.08 -19.84
CA GLY A 98 -3.31 6.26 -20.68
C GLY A 98 -4.53 5.45 -20.25
N LYS A 99 -4.55 4.90 -19.03
CA LYS A 99 -5.66 4.06 -18.55
C LYS A 99 -6.85 4.86 -18.06
N ILE A 100 -6.59 6.09 -17.61
CA ILE A 100 -7.60 7.00 -17.07
C ILE A 100 -7.29 8.38 -17.59
N VAL A 101 -8.32 9.20 -17.64
CA VAL A 101 -8.24 10.64 -17.92
C VAL A 101 -8.89 11.39 -16.76
N GLY A 102 -8.66 12.70 -16.69
CA GLY A 102 -9.33 13.52 -15.71
C GLY A 102 -9.30 14.99 -16.07
N GLU A 103 -10.20 15.73 -15.45
CA GLU A 103 -10.31 17.18 -15.58
C GLU A 103 -10.67 17.80 -14.23
N LYS A 104 -10.60 19.13 -14.17
CA LYS A 104 -11.11 19.86 -13.01
C LYS A 104 -12.59 20.16 -13.23
N ASP A 105 -13.41 19.86 -12.23
CA ASP A 105 -14.80 20.29 -12.20
C ASP A 105 -14.94 21.81 -12.02
N SER A 106 -16.18 22.30 -12.00
CA SER A 106 -16.51 23.70 -11.78
C SER A 106 -16.03 24.25 -10.43
N THR A 107 -15.67 23.38 -9.48
CA THR A 107 -15.13 23.73 -8.16
C THR A 107 -13.60 23.69 -8.11
N GLY A 108 -12.94 23.36 -9.24
CA GLY A 108 -11.50 23.22 -9.35
C GLY A 108 -10.95 21.89 -8.81
N ARG A 109 -11.81 20.92 -8.49
CA ARG A 109 -11.41 19.59 -7.99
C ARG A 109 -11.22 18.63 -9.15
N TRP A 110 -10.20 17.78 -9.05
CA TRP A 110 -9.96 16.75 -10.04
C TRP A 110 -11.02 15.64 -9.96
N VAL A 111 -11.62 15.35 -11.11
CA VAL A 111 -12.48 14.20 -11.36
C VAL A 111 -11.78 13.32 -12.39
N TRP A 112 -11.75 12.02 -12.13
CA TRP A 112 -11.07 11.02 -12.96
C TRP A 112 -12.10 10.02 -13.49
N TRP A 113 -11.89 9.50 -14.69
CA TRP A 113 -12.69 8.41 -15.29
C TRP A 113 -11.81 7.52 -16.18
N LEU A 114 -12.30 6.33 -16.51
CA LEU A 114 -11.61 5.41 -17.41
C LEU A 114 -11.43 6.06 -18.78
N ALA A 115 -10.26 5.88 -19.38
CA ALA A 115 -10.04 6.32 -20.75
C ALA A 115 -10.91 5.48 -21.71
N PRO A 116 -11.45 6.08 -22.78
CA PRO A 116 -12.20 5.37 -23.81
C PRO A 116 -11.33 4.36 -24.59
#